data_AF-A0A2X0L6H3-F1
#
_entry.id   AF-A0A2X0L6H3-F1
#
_cell.length_a   1.000
_cell.length_b   1.000
_cell.length_c   1.000
_cell.angle_alpha   90.00
_cell.angle_beta   90.00
_cell.angle_gamma   90.00
#
_symmetry.space_group_name_H-M   'P 1'
#
loop_
_entity.id
_entity.type
_entity.pdbx_description
1 polymer ?
#
loop_
_entity_poly.entity_id
_entity_poly.type
_entity_poly.pdbx_seq_one_letter_code
_entity_poly.pdbx_strand_id
1 'polypeptide(L)'
;MTTEYIPPLTSLSAAEQRSIKSSLLTEHFQFPPETFARNGMDLANQTIYAATKIVEDSLMTMTRFPEEEGDERPFVFEGDDVQKGVYRLETLLEAAVDKYFDLFELFALRNSFNVPSELIPYIVLSHQERLDDALLGQDRSAIEEYEHELALYEQTLQKERALKCVEELGQRKLDRINAIAKEVGQMSSAESISTRIEQLSSQLPQLHQTLSVLLETPSPSFGSTLPSSMTTTSAHEPWSESRSAFVNWATKAKIDALPSSSTLTGPGPSGSTEDSALEGLRRGMQETGGGAEALVS
;
A
#
# COMPACT_ATOMS: atom_id res chain seq x y z
N MET A 1 57.67 30.18 -0.99
CA MET A 1 56.52 30.41 -1.90
C MET A 1 56.57 29.35 -2.97
N THR A 2 56.16 28.13 -2.60
CA THR A 2 55.89 27.06 -3.55
C THR A 2 54.49 27.30 -4.06
N THR A 3 54.37 27.95 -5.22
CA THR A 3 53.13 27.98 -5.98
C THR A 3 52.74 26.54 -6.26
N GLU A 4 51.78 26.04 -5.49
CA GLU A 4 51.15 24.76 -5.74
C GLU A 4 50.56 24.84 -7.15
N TYR A 5 51.15 24.10 -8.07
CA TYR A 5 50.74 24.05 -9.46
C TYR A 5 49.37 23.38 -9.49
N ILE A 6 48.30 24.17 -9.51
CA ILE A 6 46.95 23.69 -9.79
C ILE A 6 47.00 23.22 -11.25
N PRO A 7 46.96 21.90 -11.52
CA PRO A 7 47.01 21.43 -12.89
C PRO A 7 45.82 22.02 -13.66
N PRO A 8 45.99 22.44 -14.93
CA PRO A 8 44.86 22.86 -15.74
C PRO A 8 43.86 21.69 -15.78
N LEU A 9 42.60 21.94 -15.38
CA LEU A 9 41.52 20.94 -15.20
C LEU A 9 41.22 20.08 -16.46
N THR A 10 41.93 20.32 -17.57
CA THR A 10 42.06 19.42 -18.72
C THR A 10 42.57 18.01 -18.40
N SER A 11 43.17 17.75 -17.23
CA SER A 11 43.59 16.40 -16.82
C SER A 11 42.57 15.63 -15.97
N LEU A 12 41.45 16.25 -15.59
CA LEU A 12 40.41 15.59 -14.79
C LEU A 12 39.53 14.71 -15.67
N SER A 13 39.09 13.58 -15.12
CA SER A 13 38.14 12.70 -15.78
C SER A 13 36.80 13.42 -16.00
N ALA A 14 36.06 13.02 -17.04
CA ALA A 14 34.75 13.60 -17.33
C ALA A 14 33.76 13.46 -16.16
N ALA A 15 33.93 12.45 -15.30
CA ALA A 15 33.11 12.24 -14.11
C ALA A 15 33.44 13.28 -13.01
N GLU A 16 34.71 13.55 -12.76
CA GLU A 16 35.15 14.56 -11.79
C GLU A 16 34.71 15.96 -12.22
N GLN A 17 34.84 16.28 -13.51
CA GLN A 17 34.36 17.56 -14.05
C GLN A 17 32.85 17.75 -13.85
N ARG A 18 32.05 16.69 -14.03
CA ARG A 18 30.60 16.74 -13.76
C ARG A 18 30.32 16.93 -12.28
N SER A 19 31.04 16.23 -11.41
CA SER A 19 30.89 16.35 -9.96
C SER A 19 31.19 17.76 -9.47
N ILE A 20 32.34 18.32 -9.86
CA ILE A 20 32.76 19.69 -9.51
C ILE A 20 31.72 20.70 -9.99
N LYS A 21 31.26 20.55 -11.23
CA LYS A 21 30.24 21.43 -11.79
C LYS A 21 28.91 21.34 -11.06
N SER A 22 28.45 20.13 -10.73
CA SER A 22 27.22 19.93 -9.97
C SER A 22 27.34 20.57 -8.58
N SER A 23 28.49 20.42 -7.92
CA SER A 23 28.77 21.06 -6.63
C SER A 23 28.74 22.59 -6.74
N LEU A 24 29.46 23.16 -7.71
CA LEU A 24 29.53 24.61 -7.95
C LEU A 24 28.15 25.21 -8.19
N LEU A 25 27.35 24.57 -9.06
CA LEU A 25 25.99 25.03 -9.36
C LEU A 25 25.08 24.90 -8.14
N THR A 26 25.16 23.78 -7.41
CA THR A 26 24.36 23.56 -6.20
C THR A 26 24.70 24.56 -5.11
N GLU A 27 25.98 24.89 -4.95
CA GLU A 27 26.47 25.89 -4.00
C GLU A 27 26.03 27.30 -4.39
N HIS A 28 26.11 27.66 -5.67
CA HIS A 28 25.67 28.96 -6.17
C HIS A 28 24.17 29.18 -6.01
N PHE A 29 23.36 28.19 -6.40
CA PHE A 29 21.90 28.29 -6.35
C PHE A 29 21.31 27.94 -4.98
N GLN A 30 22.10 27.32 -4.09
CA GLN A 30 21.65 26.76 -2.80
C GLN A 30 20.61 25.63 -2.94
N PHE A 31 20.42 25.11 -4.15
CA PHE A 31 19.61 23.94 -4.43
C PHE A 31 20.20 23.17 -5.63
N PRO A 32 20.03 21.84 -5.68
CA PRO A 32 20.43 21.07 -6.86
C PRO A 32 19.62 21.48 -8.10
N PRO A 33 20.24 21.80 -9.24
CA PRO A 33 19.53 22.24 -10.45
C PRO A 33 18.43 21.27 -10.94
N GLU A 34 18.60 19.97 -10.72
CA GLU A 34 17.60 18.94 -11.05
C GLU A 34 16.27 19.15 -10.29
N THR A 35 16.34 19.65 -9.06
CA THR A 35 15.16 19.94 -8.23
C THR A 35 14.27 21.02 -8.86
N PHE A 36 14.85 21.97 -9.62
CA PHE A 36 14.06 23.00 -10.29
C PHE A 36 13.11 22.41 -11.34
N ALA A 37 13.60 21.51 -12.19
CA ALA A 37 12.78 20.85 -13.20
C ALA A 37 11.73 19.93 -12.56
N ARG A 38 12.12 19.15 -11.54
CA ARG A 38 11.21 18.29 -10.77
C ARG A 38 10.07 19.07 -10.13
N ASN A 39 10.37 20.16 -9.44
CA ASN A 39 9.34 21.02 -8.84
C ASN A 39 8.41 21.62 -9.91
N GLY A 40 8.94 21.92 -11.09
CA GLY A 40 8.14 22.36 -12.25
C GLY A 40 7.15 21.29 -12.71
N MET A 41 7.58 20.04 -12.79
CA MET A 41 6.72 18.89 -13.12
C MET A 41 5.65 18.68 -12.05
N ASP A 42 6.02 18.72 -10.76
CA ASP A 42 5.08 18.57 -9.65
C ASP A 42 3.98 19.66 -9.70
N LEU A 43 4.37 20.90 -9.99
CA LEU A 43 3.44 22.01 -10.17
C LEU A 43 2.54 21.81 -11.41
N ALA A 44 3.10 21.36 -12.54
CA ALA A 44 2.34 21.08 -13.75
C ALA A 44 1.27 20.01 -13.49
N ASN A 45 1.62 18.91 -12.83
CA ASN A 45 0.67 17.84 -12.49
C ASN A 45 -0.43 18.34 -11.56
N GLN A 46 -0.08 19.09 -10.50
CA GLN A 46 -1.07 19.69 -9.61
C GLN A 46 -2.03 20.63 -10.35
N THR A 47 -1.51 21.44 -11.27
CA THR A 47 -2.34 22.36 -12.06
C THR A 47 -3.24 21.65 -13.06
N ILE A 48 -2.78 20.54 -13.67
CA ILE A 48 -3.63 19.72 -14.54
C ILE A 48 -4.83 19.21 -13.75
N TYR A 49 -4.60 18.52 -12.62
CA TYR A 49 -5.69 17.95 -11.82
C TYR A 49 -6.63 19.01 -11.26
N ALA A 50 -6.10 20.17 -10.87
CA ALA A 50 -6.92 21.30 -10.45
C ALA A 50 -7.77 21.84 -11.61
N ALA A 51 -7.20 21.99 -12.80
CA ALA A 51 -7.89 22.52 -13.96
C ALA A 51 -8.94 21.55 -14.50
N THR A 52 -8.62 20.25 -14.63
CA THR A 52 -9.57 19.23 -15.10
C THR A 52 -10.76 19.10 -14.16
N LYS A 53 -10.53 19.18 -12.84
CA LYS A 53 -11.61 19.22 -11.85
C LYS A 53 -12.51 20.44 -12.00
N ILE A 54 -11.95 21.62 -12.21
CA ILE A 54 -12.75 22.84 -12.45
C ILE A 54 -13.59 22.71 -13.73
N VAL A 55 -13.01 22.11 -14.77
CA VAL A 55 -13.72 21.82 -16.03
C VAL A 55 -14.85 20.81 -15.80
N GLU A 56 -14.60 19.74 -15.06
CA GLU A 56 -15.61 18.74 -14.69
C GLU A 56 -16.77 19.37 -13.92
N ASP A 57 -16.47 20.12 -12.85
CA ASP A 57 -17.46 20.79 -12.01
C ASP A 57 -18.29 21.80 -12.83
N SER A 58 -17.66 22.52 -13.76
CA SER A 58 -18.32 23.48 -14.65
C SER A 58 -19.26 22.78 -15.65
N LEU A 59 -18.80 21.72 -16.31
CA LEU A 59 -19.60 20.94 -17.25
C LEU A 59 -20.77 20.23 -16.54
N MET A 60 -20.54 19.69 -15.34
CA MET A 60 -21.57 19.05 -14.52
C MET A 60 -22.60 20.05 -13.97
N THR A 61 -22.21 21.31 -13.78
CA THR A 61 -23.17 22.37 -13.46
C THR A 61 -24.08 22.64 -14.67
N MET A 62 -23.51 22.66 -15.88
CA MET A 62 -24.28 22.85 -17.12
C MET A 62 -25.24 21.70 -17.43
N THR A 63 -24.96 20.45 -17.03
CA THR A 63 -25.88 19.32 -17.19
C THR A 63 -27.04 19.32 -16.20
N ARG A 64 -26.93 20.00 -15.04
CA ARG A 64 -27.95 20.03 -13.99
C ARG A 64 -29.03 21.12 -14.16
N PHE A 65 -28.79 22.16 -14.96
CA PHE A 65 -29.79 23.23 -15.13
C PHE A 65 -30.98 22.73 -15.97
N PRO A 66 -32.20 22.71 -15.41
CA PRO A 66 -33.39 22.30 -16.16
C PRO A 66 -33.68 23.29 -17.29
N GLU A 67 -34.26 22.77 -18.36
CA GLU A 67 -34.74 23.51 -19.53
C GLU A 67 -35.61 24.70 -19.09
N GLU A 68 -35.14 25.93 -19.32
CA GLU A 68 -36.08 27.02 -19.45
C GLU A 68 -36.81 26.82 -20.79
N GLU A 69 -38.13 26.78 -20.71
CA GLU A 69 -39.07 26.46 -21.77
C GLU A 69 -38.87 27.38 -22.99
N GLY A 70 -38.09 26.94 -23.98
CA GLY A 70 -37.97 27.61 -25.28
C GLY A 70 -36.62 27.58 -25.98
N ASP A 71 -35.52 27.25 -25.30
CA ASP A 71 -34.20 27.17 -25.95
C ASP A 71 -33.85 25.71 -26.29
N GLU A 72 -34.00 25.34 -27.56
CA GLU A 72 -33.45 24.11 -28.13
C GLU A 72 -31.92 24.16 -28.00
N ARG A 73 -31.37 23.61 -26.90
CA ARG A 73 -29.92 23.44 -26.81
C ARG A 73 -29.51 22.37 -27.82
N PRO A 74 -28.53 22.63 -28.71
CA PRO A 74 -28.08 21.64 -29.69
C PRO A 74 -27.35 20.44 -29.06
N PHE A 75 -27.06 20.47 -27.75
CA PHE A 75 -26.27 19.45 -27.06
C PHE A 75 -26.90 19.09 -25.71
N VAL A 76 -27.46 17.87 -25.62
CA VAL A 76 -27.78 17.21 -24.35
C VAL A 76 -26.53 16.45 -23.93
N PHE A 77 -25.90 16.88 -22.85
CA PHE A 77 -24.73 16.21 -22.30
C PHE A 77 -25.19 15.19 -21.25
N GLU A 78 -24.96 13.90 -21.51
CA GLU A 78 -25.06 12.87 -20.48
C GLU A 78 -23.89 13.02 -19.49
N GLY A 79 -24.17 12.99 -18.18
CA GLY A 79 -23.15 13.17 -17.15
C GLY A 79 -22.00 12.16 -17.25
N ASP A 80 -22.31 10.91 -17.63
CA ASP A 80 -21.33 9.85 -17.84
C ASP A 80 -20.39 10.16 -19.02
N ASP A 81 -20.90 10.80 -20.08
CA ASP A 81 -20.09 11.13 -21.26
C ASP A 81 -19.20 12.35 -21.01
N VAL A 82 -19.66 13.31 -20.18
CA VAL A 82 -18.82 14.39 -19.66
C VAL A 82 -17.65 13.81 -18.87
N GLN A 83 -17.90 12.89 -17.94
CA GLN A 83 -16.85 12.31 -17.11
C GLN A 83 -15.85 11.49 -17.93
N LYS A 84 -16.31 10.68 -18.90
CA LYS A 84 -15.43 9.98 -19.84
C LYS A 84 -14.60 10.95 -20.69
N GLY A 85 -15.20 12.07 -21.11
CA GLY A 85 -14.52 13.11 -21.89
C GLY A 85 -13.42 13.81 -21.09
N VAL A 86 -13.71 14.21 -19.86
CA VAL A 86 -12.74 14.82 -18.94
C VAL A 86 -11.62 13.85 -18.62
N TYR A 87 -11.93 12.58 -18.35
CA TYR A 87 -10.90 11.56 -18.10
C TYR A 87 -9.96 11.39 -19.29
N ARG A 88 -10.49 11.36 -20.53
CA ARG A 88 -9.66 11.31 -21.74
C ARG A 88 -8.79 12.57 -21.90
N LEU A 89 -9.32 13.74 -21.56
CA LEU A 89 -8.57 14.99 -21.57
C LEU A 89 -7.44 14.97 -20.54
N GLU A 90 -7.70 14.47 -19.34
CA GLU A 90 -6.71 14.30 -18.26
C GLU A 90 -5.57 13.39 -18.72
N THR A 91 -5.88 12.19 -19.23
CA THR A 91 -4.85 11.27 -19.75
C THR A 91 -4.05 11.88 -20.91
N LEU A 92 -4.70 12.65 -21.78
CA LEU A 92 -4.02 13.35 -22.87
C LEU A 92 -3.06 14.43 -22.35
N LEU A 93 -3.50 15.20 -21.36
CA LEU A 93 -2.68 16.25 -20.74
C LEU A 93 -1.51 15.65 -19.96
N GLU A 94 -1.72 14.57 -19.21
CA GLU A 94 -0.64 13.83 -18.53
C GLU A 94 0.44 13.40 -19.53
N ALA A 95 0.06 12.73 -20.62
CA ALA A 95 1.00 12.28 -21.64
C ALA A 95 1.72 13.44 -22.35
N ALA A 96 1.04 14.57 -22.56
CA ALA A 96 1.64 15.74 -23.16
C ALA A 96 2.62 16.43 -22.20
N VAL A 97 2.20 16.64 -20.95
CA VAL A 97 3.02 17.31 -19.92
C VAL A 97 4.26 16.48 -19.62
N ASP A 98 4.15 15.17 -19.42
CA ASP A 98 5.28 14.27 -19.21
C ASP A 98 6.35 14.46 -20.31
N LYS A 99 5.93 14.34 -21.58
CA LYS A 99 6.83 14.53 -22.73
C LYS A 99 7.48 15.92 -22.81
N TYR A 100 6.72 16.99 -22.60
CA TYR A 100 7.26 18.35 -22.74
C TYR A 100 8.09 18.77 -21.53
N PHE A 101 7.77 18.26 -20.34
CA PHE A 101 8.56 18.52 -19.14
C PHE A 101 9.86 17.72 -19.12
N ASP A 102 9.90 16.51 -19.68
CA ASP A 102 11.16 15.80 -19.94
C ASP A 102 12.09 16.61 -20.86
N LEU A 103 11.53 17.17 -21.94
CA LEU A 103 12.29 18.03 -22.86
C LEU A 103 12.73 19.33 -22.19
N PHE A 104 11.88 19.90 -21.34
CA PHE A 104 12.21 21.09 -20.56
C PHE A 104 13.32 20.81 -19.55
N GLU A 105 13.27 19.68 -18.83
CA GLU A 105 14.31 19.26 -17.89
C GLU A 105 15.65 19.13 -18.63
N LEU A 106 15.66 18.40 -19.75
CA LEU A 106 16.84 18.24 -20.57
C LEU A 106 17.38 19.59 -21.07
N PHE A 107 16.49 20.48 -21.53
CA PHE A 107 16.87 21.80 -22.01
C PHE A 107 17.45 22.67 -20.88
N ALA A 108 16.80 22.71 -19.72
CA ALA A 108 17.19 23.51 -18.58
C ALA A 108 18.56 23.07 -18.04
N LEU A 109 18.76 21.76 -17.83
CA LEU A 109 20.02 21.22 -17.32
C LEU A 109 21.17 21.36 -18.33
N ARG A 110 20.88 21.27 -19.64
CA ARG A 110 21.90 21.35 -20.68
C ARG A 110 22.28 22.77 -21.08
N ASN A 111 21.36 23.74 -20.98
CA ASN A 111 21.59 25.10 -21.46
C ASN A 111 21.63 26.12 -20.32
N SER A 112 20.59 26.18 -19.49
CA SER A 112 20.48 27.20 -18.44
C SER A 112 21.39 26.92 -17.25
N PHE A 113 21.39 25.67 -16.76
CA PHE A 113 22.22 25.22 -15.64
C PHE A 113 23.52 24.58 -16.14
N ASN A 114 24.18 25.25 -17.08
CA ASN A 114 25.35 24.71 -17.76
C ASN A 114 26.48 25.72 -17.82
N VAL A 115 27.58 25.39 -17.15
CA VAL A 115 28.84 26.12 -17.21
C VAL A 115 29.82 25.36 -18.13
N PRO A 116 30.50 26.02 -19.09
CA PRO A 116 31.55 25.39 -19.87
C PRO A 116 32.71 24.93 -18.99
N SER A 117 33.23 23.71 -19.22
CA SER A 117 34.28 23.12 -18.37
C SER A 117 35.56 23.96 -18.29
N GLU A 118 35.87 24.71 -19.35
CA GLU A 118 37.02 25.60 -19.44
C GLU A 118 36.94 26.79 -18.48
N LEU A 119 35.72 27.24 -18.13
CA LEU A 119 35.50 28.39 -17.27
C LEU A 119 35.45 28.03 -15.78
N ILE A 120 35.26 26.75 -15.43
CA ILE A 120 35.15 26.28 -14.04
C ILE A 120 36.28 26.79 -13.12
N PRO A 121 37.58 26.75 -13.49
CA PRO A 121 38.65 27.20 -12.60
C PRO A 121 38.67 28.72 -12.36
N TYR A 122 37.98 29.50 -13.20
CA TYR A 122 37.94 30.96 -13.10
C TYR A 122 36.72 31.47 -12.35
N ILE A 123 35.78 30.58 -12.00
CA ILE A 123 34.58 30.94 -11.26
C ILE A 123 34.90 30.81 -9.77
N VAL A 124 34.83 31.95 -9.08
CA VAL A 124 34.93 32.03 -7.62
C VAL A 124 33.61 32.58 -7.10
N LEU A 125 33.00 31.88 -6.15
CA LEU A 125 31.75 32.33 -5.52
C LEU A 125 32.05 33.41 -4.45
N SER A 126 31.09 34.29 -4.20
CA SER A 126 31.26 35.42 -3.29
C SER A 126 31.67 35.03 -1.87
N HIS A 127 31.23 33.87 -1.38
CA HIS A 127 31.61 33.37 -0.06
C HIS A 127 32.94 32.61 -0.06
N GLN A 128 33.50 32.28 -1.22
CA GLN A 128 34.82 31.66 -1.36
C GLN A 128 35.95 32.69 -1.47
N GLU A 129 35.64 33.95 -1.81
CA GLU A 129 36.63 35.03 -2.00
C GLU A 129 37.44 35.37 -0.74
N ARG A 130 36.93 34.99 0.45
CA ARG A 130 37.53 35.31 1.75
C ARG A 130 38.06 34.08 2.50
N LEU A 131 38.40 33.02 1.79
CA LEU A 131 39.04 31.87 2.44
C LEU A 131 40.48 32.21 2.78
N ASP A 132 40.78 32.27 4.08
CA ASP A 132 42.14 32.41 4.58
C ASP A 132 42.80 31.02 4.63
N ASP A 133 43.78 30.77 3.75
CA ASP A 133 44.54 29.49 3.70
C ASP A 133 45.20 29.14 5.04
N ALA A 134 45.44 30.14 5.89
CA ALA A 134 46.02 29.98 7.22
C ALA A 134 45.11 29.25 8.23
N LEU A 135 43.80 29.22 7.98
CA LEU A 135 42.79 28.55 8.83
C LEU A 135 42.56 27.09 8.43
N LEU A 136 43.16 26.63 7.32
CA LEU A 136 42.96 25.28 6.80
C LEU A 136 43.39 24.22 7.83
N GLY A 137 42.42 23.46 8.33
CA GLY A 137 42.64 22.36 9.27
C GLY A 137 42.70 22.75 10.75
N GLN A 138 42.56 24.03 11.11
CA GLN A 138 42.44 24.44 12.53
C GLN A 138 41.16 23.94 13.17
N ASP A 139 40.06 23.88 12.42
CA ASP A 139 38.74 23.50 12.93
C ASP A 139 38.55 21.98 13.01
N ARG A 140 39.57 21.17 12.70
CA ARG A 140 39.42 19.71 12.60
C ARG A 140 38.92 19.06 13.89
N SER A 141 39.41 19.50 15.05
CA SER A 141 38.93 18.98 16.34
C SER A 141 37.49 19.39 16.61
N ALA A 142 37.10 20.61 16.26
CA ALA A 142 35.71 21.07 16.40
C ALA A 142 34.77 20.29 15.46
N ILE A 143 35.20 20.00 14.24
CA ILE A 143 34.46 19.16 13.29
C ILE A 143 34.27 17.75 13.86
N GLU A 144 35.32 17.14 14.42
CA GLU A 144 35.24 15.82 15.04
C GLU A 144 34.28 15.80 16.26
N GLU A 145 34.26 16.86 17.06
CA GLU A 145 33.29 17.04 18.15
C GLU A 145 31.85 17.12 17.61
N TYR A 146 31.61 17.94 16.57
CA TYR A 146 30.29 18.05 15.94
C TYR A 146 29.83 16.76 15.26
N GLU A 147 30.73 16.03 14.60
CA GLU A 147 30.43 14.74 13.98
C GLU A 147 30.00 13.71 15.04
N HIS A 148 30.68 13.70 16.20
CA HIS A 148 30.31 12.85 17.31
C HIS A 148 28.94 13.24 17.89
N GLU A 149 28.66 14.53 18.08
CA GLU A 149 27.33 15.00 18.50
C GLU A 149 26.24 14.61 17.50
N LEU A 150 26.50 14.77 16.20
CA LEU A 150 25.55 14.42 15.14
C LEU A 150 25.26 12.92 15.13
N ALA A 151 26.27 12.07 15.36
CA ALA A 151 26.08 10.62 15.51
C ALA A 151 25.21 10.25 16.72
N LEU A 152 25.36 10.98 17.84
CA LEU A 152 24.48 10.81 19.01
C LEU A 152 23.03 11.21 18.68
N TYR A 153 22.85 12.34 17.99
CA TYR A 153 21.53 12.80 17.55
C TYR A 153 20.85 11.83 16.59
N GLU A 154 21.60 11.26 15.65
CA GLU A 154 21.09 10.22 14.75
C GLU A 154 20.63 8.99 15.53
N GLN A 155 21.39 8.57 16.55
CA GLN A 155 21.00 7.45 17.40
C GLN A 155 19.71 7.76 18.17
N THR A 156 19.55 8.98 18.69
CA THR A 156 18.30 9.38 19.36
C THR A 156 17.13 9.40 18.39
N LEU A 157 17.32 9.92 17.18
CA LEU A 157 16.29 9.98 16.15
C LEU A 157 15.85 8.58 15.70
N GLN A 158 16.78 7.63 15.60
CA GLN A 158 16.46 6.23 15.30
C GLN A 158 15.59 5.59 16.39
N LYS A 159 15.92 5.84 17.67
CA LYS A 159 15.11 5.38 18.80
C LYS A 159 13.72 5.99 18.77
N GLU A 160 13.61 7.29 18.51
CA GLU A 160 12.32 7.98 18.38
C GLU A 160 11.47 7.43 17.23
N ARG A 161 12.08 7.18 16.05
CA ARG A 161 11.39 6.55 14.92
C ARG A 161 10.89 5.15 15.26
N ALA A 162 11.69 4.36 15.98
CA ALA A 162 11.29 3.02 16.43
C ALA A 162 10.13 3.09 17.44
N LEU A 163 10.19 4.03 18.39
CA LEU A 163 9.10 4.27 19.35
C LEU A 163 7.81 4.66 18.63
N LYS A 164 7.88 5.56 17.64
CA LYS A 164 6.72 5.96 16.83
C LYS A 164 6.10 4.76 16.10
N CYS A 165 6.93 3.88 15.52
CA CYS A 165 6.44 2.66 14.88
C CYS A 165 5.70 1.74 15.86
N VAL A 166 6.24 1.56 17.07
CA VAL A 166 5.59 0.77 18.13
C VAL A 166 4.29 1.43 18.59
N GLU A 167 4.26 2.75 18.70
CA GLU A 167 3.05 3.50 19.06
C GLU A 167 1.94 3.30 18.01
N GLU A 168 2.26 3.46 16.73
CA GLU A 168 1.30 3.24 15.64
C GLU A 168 0.76 1.80 15.63
N LEU A 169 1.62 0.81 15.90
CA LEU A 169 1.17 -0.59 16.05
C LEU A 169 0.26 -0.77 17.28
N GLY A 170 0.58 -0.10 18.39
CA GLY A 170 -0.25 -0.07 19.59
C GLY A 170 -1.62 0.54 19.34
N GLN A 171 -1.67 1.68 18.63
CA GLN A 171 -2.91 2.34 18.22
C GLN A 171 -3.76 1.42 17.34
N ARG A 172 -3.17 0.80 16.31
CA ARG A 172 -3.89 -0.17 15.46
C ARG A 172 -4.45 -1.36 16.25
N LYS A 173 -3.71 -1.86 17.25
CA LYS A 173 -4.20 -2.93 18.14
C LYS A 173 -5.36 -2.46 19.02
N LEU A 174 -5.27 -1.25 19.57
CA LEU A 174 -6.32 -0.65 20.36
C LEU A 174 -7.60 -0.45 19.54
N ASP A 175 -7.48 0.07 18.32
CA ASP A 175 -8.60 0.21 17.38
C ASP A 175 -9.25 -1.13 17.06
N ARG A 176 -8.44 -2.19 16.85
CA ARG A 176 -8.95 -3.54 16.64
C ARG A 176 -9.68 -4.08 17.87
N ILE A 177 -9.14 -3.91 19.07
CA ILE A 177 -9.78 -4.33 20.31
C ILE A 177 -11.09 -3.57 20.50
N ASN A 178 -11.10 -2.26 20.25
CA ASN A 178 -12.30 -1.42 20.32
C ASN A 178 -13.37 -1.86 19.31
N ALA A 179 -12.98 -2.21 18.08
CA ALA A 179 -13.88 -2.75 17.08
C ALA A 179 -14.50 -4.09 17.53
N ILE A 180 -13.68 -5.02 18.05
CA ILE A 180 -14.16 -6.30 18.58
C ILE A 180 -15.06 -6.09 19.80
N ALA A 181 -14.70 -5.19 20.73
CA ALA A 181 -15.52 -4.89 21.90
C ALA A 181 -16.87 -4.28 21.51
N LYS A 182 -16.90 -3.44 20.47
CA LYS A 182 -18.14 -2.89 19.90
C LYS A 182 -19.00 -3.98 19.27
N GLU A 183 -18.40 -4.91 18.52
CA GLU A 183 -19.10 -6.06 17.94
C GLU A 183 -19.65 -7.00 19.02
N VAL A 184 -18.86 -7.33 20.05
CA VAL A 184 -19.31 -8.13 21.20
C VAL A 184 -20.39 -7.40 22.01
N GLY A 185 -20.25 -6.09 22.22
CA GLY A 185 -21.28 -5.26 22.84
C GLY A 185 -22.60 -5.29 22.06
N GLN A 186 -22.55 -5.19 20.73
CA GLN A 186 -23.71 -5.34 19.85
C GLN A 186 -24.30 -6.75 19.90
N MET A 187 -23.47 -7.79 19.93
CA MET A 187 -23.91 -9.19 20.11
C MET A 187 -24.53 -9.45 21.48
N SER A 188 -24.07 -8.78 22.54
CA SER A 188 -24.65 -8.88 23.89
C SER A 188 -25.99 -8.15 24.03
N SER A 189 -26.26 -7.17 23.16
CA SER A 189 -27.53 -6.46 23.09
C SER A 189 -28.57 -7.18 22.22
N ALA A 190 -28.15 -8.09 21.34
CA ALA A 190 -29.04 -9.07 20.71
C ALA A 190 -29.37 -10.16 21.73
N GLU A 191 -30.62 -10.66 21.72
CA GLU A 191 -31.22 -11.62 22.67
C GLU A 191 -30.20 -12.52 23.38
N SER A 192 -30.22 -12.50 24.71
CA SER A 192 -29.23 -13.21 25.51
C SER A 192 -29.15 -14.67 25.07
N ILE A 193 -27.97 -15.11 24.69
CA ILE A 193 -27.71 -16.47 24.22
C ILE A 193 -28.26 -17.51 25.22
N SER A 194 -28.34 -17.15 26.51
CA SER A 194 -29.07 -17.89 27.55
C SER A 194 -30.53 -18.20 27.21
N THR A 195 -31.34 -17.23 26.76
CA THR A 195 -32.77 -17.50 26.49
C THR A 195 -32.95 -18.43 25.30
N ARG A 196 -32.11 -18.32 24.26
CA ARG A 196 -32.11 -19.25 23.13
C ARG A 196 -31.64 -20.65 23.54
N ILE A 197 -30.63 -20.75 24.40
CA ILE A 197 -30.16 -22.04 24.94
C ILE A 197 -31.24 -22.66 25.84
N GLU A 198 -31.93 -21.87 26.66
CA GLU A 198 -33.05 -22.34 27.48
C GLU A 198 -34.24 -22.78 26.62
N GLN A 199 -34.54 -22.06 25.54
CA GLN A 199 -35.55 -22.49 24.57
C GLN A 199 -35.13 -23.79 23.88
N LEU A 200 -33.90 -23.88 23.35
CA LEU A 200 -33.42 -25.10 22.70
C LEU A 200 -33.37 -26.30 23.67
N SER A 201 -32.94 -26.08 24.91
CA SER A 201 -32.92 -27.13 25.93
C SER A 201 -34.32 -27.56 26.36
N SER A 202 -35.32 -26.66 26.27
CA SER A 202 -36.73 -27.02 26.48
C SER A 202 -37.35 -27.82 25.32
N GLN A 203 -36.89 -27.58 24.09
CA GLN A 203 -37.41 -28.23 22.88
C GLN A 203 -36.74 -29.59 22.58
N LEU A 204 -35.50 -29.80 23.03
CA LEU A 204 -34.74 -31.03 22.79
C LEU A 204 -35.39 -32.29 23.40
N PRO A 205 -35.91 -32.28 24.65
CA PRO A 205 -36.63 -33.42 25.23
C PRO A 205 -37.92 -33.71 24.47
N GLN A 206 -38.63 -32.68 24.01
CA GLN A 206 -39.87 -32.83 23.24
C GLN A 206 -39.60 -33.49 21.88
N LEU A 207 -38.53 -33.07 21.18
CA LEU A 207 -38.08 -33.71 19.95
C LEU A 207 -37.73 -35.19 20.21
N HIS A 208 -36.91 -35.45 21.23
CA HIS A 208 -36.55 -36.83 21.61
C HIS A 208 -37.79 -37.69 21.87
N GLN A 209 -38.81 -37.13 22.53
CA GLN A 209 -40.06 -37.82 22.82
C GLN A 209 -40.90 -38.08 21.57
N THR A 210 -40.93 -37.14 20.62
CA THR A 210 -41.60 -37.35 19.32
C THR A 210 -40.87 -38.40 18.47
N LEU A 211 -39.54 -38.43 18.49
CA LEU A 211 -38.76 -39.43 17.78
C LEU A 211 -38.91 -40.82 18.41
N SER A 212 -38.97 -40.93 19.73
CA SER A 212 -39.25 -42.22 20.39
C SER A 212 -40.65 -42.74 20.04
N VAL A 213 -41.66 -41.85 19.98
CA VAL A 213 -43.03 -42.23 19.58
C VAL A 213 -43.10 -42.61 18.09
N LEU A 214 -42.35 -41.93 17.22
CA LEU A 214 -42.21 -42.31 15.81
C LEU A 214 -41.49 -43.66 15.62
N LEU A 215 -40.59 -44.03 16.53
CA LEU A 215 -39.91 -45.33 16.51
C LEU A 215 -40.81 -46.47 17.02
N GLU A 216 -41.76 -46.17 17.91
CA GLU A 216 -42.70 -47.13 18.50
C GLU A 216 -44.01 -47.28 17.71
N THR A 217 -44.28 -46.40 16.74
CA THR A 217 -45.48 -46.48 15.89
C THR A 217 -45.21 -47.38 14.67
N PRO A 218 -45.97 -48.48 14.47
CA PRO A 218 -45.79 -49.33 13.30
C PRO A 218 -46.19 -48.57 12.03
N SER A 219 -45.26 -48.50 11.09
CA SER A 219 -45.37 -47.86 9.78
C SER A 219 -46.64 -48.28 9.03
N PRO A 220 -47.54 -47.35 8.63
CA PRO A 220 -48.45 -47.62 7.52
C PRO A 220 -47.65 -47.61 6.22
N SER A 221 -47.87 -48.64 5.40
CA SER A 221 -47.29 -48.84 4.08
C SER A 221 -47.69 -47.72 3.12
N PHE A 222 -46.79 -46.77 2.88
CA PHE A 222 -46.94 -45.83 1.77
C PHE A 222 -46.37 -46.47 0.50
N GLY A 223 -47.25 -46.59 -0.50
CA GLY A 223 -46.98 -47.18 -1.79
C GLY A 223 -45.82 -46.51 -2.50
N SER A 224 -44.96 -47.37 -3.04
CA SER A 224 -43.96 -47.05 -4.05
C SER A 224 -44.62 -46.36 -5.26
N THR A 225 -44.26 -45.10 -5.51
CA THR A 225 -44.10 -44.57 -6.88
C THR A 225 -43.01 -43.49 -6.86
N LEU A 226 -41.77 -43.89 -7.20
CA LEU A 226 -40.76 -42.95 -7.65
C LEU A 226 -40.96 -42.69 -9.15
N PRO A 227 -40.78 -41.45 -9.64
CA PRO A 227 -40.13 -41.20 -10.91
C PRO A 227 -38.64 -40.99 -10.67
N SER A 228 -37.82 -41.90 -11.20
CA SER A 228 -36.40 -41.68 -11.39
C SER A 228 -36.16 -40.78 -12.61
N SER A 229 -35.29 -39.80 -12.45
CA SER A 229 -34.39 -39.28 -13.51
C SER A 229 -33.07 -39.03 -12.82
N MET A 230 -32.14 -39.97 -12.83
CA MET A 230 -31.10 -40.17 -13.86
C MET A 230 -30.31 -38.91 -14.23
N THR A 231 -29.15 -38.82 -13.57
CA THR A 231 -27.81 -38.59 -14.15
C THR A 231 -27.56 -37.34 -14.97
N THR A 232 -26.66 -36.49 -14.46
CA THR A 232 -25.47 -36.13 -15.25
C THR A 232 -24.22 -36.16 -14.37
N THR A 233 -23.23 -36.85 -14.89
CA THR A 233 -21.85 -36.89 -14.46
C THR A 233 -21.23 -35.50 -14.65
N SER A 234 -20.83 -34.87 -13.55
CA SER A 234 -19.78 -33.87 -13.51
C SER A 234 -19.06 -34.09 -12.18
N ALA A 235 -17.74 -33.99 -12.14
CA ALA A 235 -16.96 -34.01 -10.91
C ALA A 235 -17.35 -32.79 -10.06
N HIS A 236 -18.47 -32.88 -9.36
CA HIS A 236 -19.02 -31.82 -8.55
C HIS A 236 -18.59 -32.10 -7.12
N GLU A 237 -17.84 -31.18 -6.52
CA GLU A 237 -17.28 -31.39 -5.20
C GLU A 237 -18.43 -31.61 -4.19
N PRO A 238 -18.39 -32.69 -3.39
CA PRO A 238 -19.55 -33.17 -2.62
C PRO A 238 -20.12 -32.16 -1.61
N TRP A 239 -19.39 -31.10 -1.30
CA TRP A 239 -19.83 -30.03 -0.39
C TRP A 239 -20.87 -29.07 -1.00
N SER A 240 -21.11 -29.12 -2.31
CA SER A 240 -21.98 -28.19 -3.04
C SER A 240 -23.42 -28.69 -3.25
N GLU A 241 -23.73 -29.93 -2.83
CA GLU A 241 -25.07 -30.52 -3.00
C GLU A 241 -26.08 -30.01 -1.97
N SER A 242 -25.62 -29.60 -0.79
CA SER A 242 -26.48 -29.04 0.26
C SER A 242 -25.67 -28.30 1.32
N ARG A 243 -26.34 -27.40 2.06
CA ARG A 243 -25.73 -26.66 3.17
C ARG A 243 -25.18 -27.59 4.26
N SER A 244 -25.83 -28.73 4.51
CA SER A 244 -25.35 -29.73 5.46
C SER A 244 -24.11 -30.47 4.95
N ALA A 245 -24.01 -30.73 3.64
CA ALA A 245 -22.81 -31.31 3.04
C ALA A 245 -21.60 -30.37 3.15
N PHE A 246 -21.79 -29.06 2.94
CA PHE A 246 -20.76 -28.05 3.17
C PHE A 246 -20.27 -28.02 4.61
N VAL A 247 -21.20 -28.01 5.58
CA VAL A 247 -20.84 -27.98 7.00
C VAL A 247 -20.05 -29.24 7.39
N ASN A 248 -20.47 -30.42 6.94
CA ASN A 248 -19.78 -31.68 7.24
C ASN A 248 -18.40 -31.77 6.58
N TRP A 249 -18.25 -31.23 5.37
CA TRP A 249 -16.95 -31.14 4.73
C TRP A 249 -16.02 -30.15 5.46
N ALA A 250 -16.51 -28.96 5.81
CA ALA A 250 -15.72 -27.93 6.48
C ALA A 250 -15.29 -28.34 7.90
N THR A 251 -16.15 -29.06 8.63
CA THR A 251 -15.79 -29.61 9.95
C THR A 251 -14.74 -30.70 9.80
N LYS A 252 -14.86 -31.59 8.81
CA LYS A 252 -13.85 -32.61 8.52
C LYS A 252 -12.50 -32.00 8.12
N ALA A 253 -12.48 -31.03 7.22
CA ALA A 253 -11.27 -30.33 6.81
C ALA A 253 -10.56 -29.64 7.98
N LYS A 254 -11.33 -29.07 8.92
CA LYS A 254 -10.75 -28.52 10.16
C LYS A 254 -10.20 -29.58 11.11
N ILE A 255 -10.88 -30.72 11.25
CA ILE A 255 -10.42 -31.86 12.06
C ILE A 255 -9.12 -32.43 11.48
N ASP A 256 -9.02 -32.53 10.16
CA ASP A 256 -7.82 -33.01 9.47
C ASP A 256 -6.65 -32.00 9.53
N ALA A 257 -6.96 -30.70 9.64
CA ALA A 257 -5.97 -29.63 9.80
C ALA A 257 -5.48 -29.44 11.25
N LEU A 258 -6.09 -30.11 12.24
CA LEU A 258 -5.60 -30.11 13.61
C LEU A 258 -4.40 -31.08 13.72
N PRO A 259 -3.26 -30.65 14.28
CA PRO A 259 -2.11 -31.54 14.46
C PRO A 259 -2.51 -32.69 15.38
N SER A 260 -2.35 -33.92 14.88
CA SER A 260 -2.59 -35.14 15.66
C SER A 260 -1.62 -35.13 16.85
N SER A 261 -2.11 -34.77 18.04
CA SER A 261 -1.38 -34.91 19.29
C SER A 261 -1.27 -36.40 19.65
N SER A 262 -0.35 -37.11 19.00
CA SER A 262 0.20 -38.36 19.53
C SER A 262 1.33 -38.00 20.49
N THR A 263 0.98 -37.79 21.75
CA THR A 263 1.92 -37.74 22.89
C THR A 263 2.24 -39.16 23.33
N LEU A 264 3.52 -39.43 23.62
CA LEU A 264 4.17 -40.38 24.55
C LEU A 264 5.63 -40.51 24.02
N THR A 265 6.75 -40.19 24.68
CA THR A 265 7.16 -39.91 26.06
C THR A 265 8.62 -39.41 26.00
N GLY A 266 9.03 -38.40 26.78
CA GLY A 266 10.45 -38.08 27.04
C GLY A 266 10.73 -36.60 27.32
N PRO A 267 11.57 -36.23 28.33
CA PRO A 267 11.58 -34.87 28.89
C PRO A 267 12.62 -33.91 28.28
N GLY A 268 12.17 -32.69 27.93
CA GLY A 268 12.96 -31.45 27.74
C GLY A 268 13.90 -31.39 26.51
N PRO A 269 14.30 -30.19 26.01
CA PRO A 269 14.13 -28.86 26.57
C PRO A 269 13.25 -27.90 25.73
N SER A 270 12.69 -26.92 26.41
CA SER A 270 11.93 -25.78 25.90
C SER A 270 12.75 -24.93 24.93
N GLY A 271 12.24 -24.73 23.70
CA GLY A 271 12.76 -23.70 22.79
C GLY A 271 12.40 -23.83 21.30
N SER A 272 11.97 -25.00 20.81
CA SER A 272 11.86 -25.24 19.35
C SER A 272 10.46 -25.15 18.76
N THR A 273 9.40 -25.06 19.58
CA THR A 273 8.01 -25.13 19.08
C THR A 273 7.51 -23.81 18.50
N GLU A 274 8.02 -22.67 18.98
CA GLU A 274 7.62 -21.35 18.47
C GLU A 274 8.27 -21.04 17.11
N ASP A 275 9.54 -21.40 16.93
CA ASP A 275 10.25 -21.24 15.65
C ASP A 275 9.62 -22.11 14.55
N SER A 276 9.26 -23.36 14.85
CA SER A 276 8.63 -24.25 13.87
C SER A 276 7.23 -23.78 13.45
N ALA A 277 6.48 -23.17 14.38
CA ALA A 277 5.18 -22.56 14.08
C ALA A 277 5.31 -21.27 13.23
N LEU A 278 6.33 -20.44 13.50
CA LEU A 278 6.66 -19.26 12.72
C LEU A 278 7.15 -19.61 11.31
N GLU A 279 7.91 -20.70 11.17
CA GLU A 279 8.42 -21.18 9.88
C GLU A 279 7.31 -21.81 9.02
N GLY A 280 6.30 -22.43 9.64
CA GLY A 280 5.07 -22.86 8.98
C GLY A 280 4.24 -21.69 8.46
N LEU A 281 4.11 -20.62 9.26
CA LEU A 281 3.39 -19.40 8.88
C LEU A 281 4.07 -18.65 7.73
N ARG A 282 5.41 -18.59 7.76
CA ARG A 282 6.23 -17.95 6.74
C ARG A 282 6.17 -18.69 5.39
N ARG A 283 6.04 -20.01 5.43
CA ARG A 283 5.85 -20.86 4.24
C ARG A 283 4.46 -20.69 3.62
N GLY A 284 3.41 -20.63 4.44
CA GLY A 284 2.05 -20.36 3.98
C GLY A 284 1.87 -18.97 3.33
N MET A 285 2.62 -17.96 3.79
CA MET A 285 2.64 -16.63 3.18
C MET A 285 3.33 -16.60 1.80
N GLN A 286 4.32 -17.47 1.56
CA GLN A 286 4.98 -17.58 0.25
C GLN A 286 4.11 -18.31 -0.77
N GLU A 287 3.36 -19.33 -0.35
CA GLU A 287 2.45 -20.09 -1.22
C GLU A 287 1.21 -19.26 -1.61
N THR A 288 0.72 -18.40 -0.73
CA THR A 288 -0.41 -17.50 -1.02
C THR A 288 -0.01 -16.25 -1.80
N GLY A 289 1.27 -15.89 -1.82
CA GLY A 289 1.81 -14.75 -2.60
C GLY A 289 2.12 -15.05 -4.07
N GLY A 290 2.08 -16.31 -4.51
CA GLY A 290 2.41 -16.72 -5.88
C GLY A 290 1.24 -16.83 -6.86
N GLY A 291 0.01 -16.54 -6.42
CA GLY A 291 -1.22 -16.80 -7.18
C GLY A 291 -1.72 -15.67 -8.09
N ALA A 292 -0.89 -14.68 -8.45
CA ALA A 292 -1.29 -13.53 -9.27
C ALA A 292 -0.74 -13.53 -10.71
N GLU A 293 0.10 -14.50 -11.10
CA GLU A 293 0.56 -14.67 -12.49
C GLU A 293 -0.03 -15.92 -13.14
N ALA A 294 -1.34 -15.91 -13.37
CA ALA A 294 -2.01 -16.86 -14.28
C ALA A 294 -3.34 -16.28 -14.78
N LEU A 295 -3.30 -15.10 -15.40
CA LEU A 295 -4.44 -14.56 -16.14
C LEU A 295 -3.99 -13.61 -17.26
N VAL A 296 -3.01 -14.05 -18.06
CA VAL A 296 -2.83 -13.58 -19.45
C VAL A 296 -2.36 -14.78 -20.28
N SER A 297 -3.32 -15.48 -20.89
CA SER A 297 -3.27 -16.13 -22.20
C SER A 297 -4.68 -16.49 -22.61
#